data_AF-A0AAU2NLA5-F1
#
_entry.id   AF-A0AAU2NLA5-F1
#
_cell.length_a   1.000
_cell.length_b   1.000
_cell.length_c   1.000
_cell.angle_alpha   90.00
_cell.angle_beta   90.00
_cell.angle_gamma   90.00
#
_symmetry.space_group_name_H-M   'P 1'
#
loop_
_entity.id
_entity.type
_entity.pdbx_description
1 polymer ?
#
loop_
_entity_poly.entity_id
_entity_poly.type
_entity_poly.pdbx_seq_one_letter_code
_entity_poly.pdbx_strand_id
1 'polypeptide(L)'
;MAKLTEEQRQQRAAARARRDALAREERHQRAEERRQRWRREGTYLSWEEYKAGVPCRGCGQPLLGHASDRPPQSRMTDREREERDNEEKQFQERHGECHEGRWLVSGCPVVHCFACCPTPPMGPKQAEQLAKILFSSRSEDRKKELDVWRLTLTCDHVIERTQHNSHSSYSMGVTRCSECETDRGVVSSERVGPLCDQEVTREPDTPGPVERERLAAELASAEAKLKRQQRNAAATQGRIDEIRAKLTARANDGG
;
A
#
# COMPACT_ATOMS: atom_id res chain seq x y z
N MET A 1 -19.28 22.41 42.26
CA MET A 1 -18.06 22.33 41.42
C MET A 1 -18.11 23.46 40.39
N ALA A 2 -17.08 24.31 40.32
CA ALA A 2 -17.05 25.42 39.37
C ALA A 2 -17.03 24.90 37.92
N LYS A 3 -17.84 25.49 37.04
CA LYS A 3 -17.85 25.14 35.61
C LYS A 3 -16.56 25.67 34.96
N LEU A 4 -15.86 24.80 34.22
CA LEU A 4 -14.67 25.19 33.46
C LEU A 4 -15.00 26.28 32.43
N THR A 5 -14.10 27.25 32.31
CA THR A 5 -14.18 28.26 31.23
C THR A 5 -14.00 27.58 29.87
N GLU A 6 -14.42 28.25 28.79
CA GLU A 6 -14.28 27.71 27.44
C GLU A 6 -12.80 27.54 27.06
N GLU A 7 -11.95 28.51 27.43
CA GLU A 7 -10.49 28.41 27.26
C GLU A 7 -9.90 27.18 27.95
N GLN A 8 -10.30 26.91 29.19
CA GLN A 8 -9.84 25.72 29.92
C GLN A 8 -10.30 24.42 29.26
N ARG A 9 -11.50 24.40 28.65
CA ARG A 9 -11.99 23.24 27.89
C ARG A 9 -11.18 23.02 26.62
N GLN A 10 -10.89 24.09 25.87
CA GLN A 10 -10.09 24.06 24.66
C GLN A 10 -8.64 23.60 24.95
N GLN A 11 -8.00 24.15 25.99
CA GLN A 11 -6.67 23.72 26.42
C GLN A 11 -6.64 22.23 26.78
N ARG A 12 -7.63 21.75 27.54
CA ARG A 12 -7.74 20.32 27.87
C ARG A 12 -7.98 19.45 26.64
N ALA A 13 -8.76 19.93 25.66
CA ALA A 13 -9.00 19.21 24.41
C ALA A 13 -7.72 19.13 23.57
N ALA A 14 -6.98 20.23 23.42
CA ALA A 14 -5.70 20.27 22.72
C ALA A 14 -4.66 19.35 23.38
N ALA A 15 -4.56 19.38 24.72
CA ALA A 15 -3.65 18.51 25.46
C ALA A 15 -4.00 17.01 25.26
N ARG A 16 -5.30 16.66 25.26
CA ARG A 16 -5.75 15.29 24.95
C ARG A 16 -5.39 14.90 23.52
N ALA A 17 -5.69 15.76 22.55
CA ALA A 17 -5.37 15.50 21.14
C ALA A 17 -3.88 15.26 20.93
N ARG A 18 -3.02 16.08 21.54
CA ARG A 18 -1.56 15.91 21.47
C ARG A 18 -1.09 14.60 22.10
N ARG A 19 -1.61 14.26 23.29
CA ARG A 19 -1.28 12.99 23.94
C ARG A 19 -1.71 11.78 23.10
N ASP A 20 -2.90 11.83 22.51
CA ASP A 20 -3.41 10.75 21.67
C ASP A 20 -2.58 10.62 20.38
N ALA A 21 -2.15 11.75 19.80
CA ALA A 21 -1.24 11.79 18.64
C ALA A 21 0.13 11.18 18.96
N LEU A 22 0.73 11.53 20.10
CA LEU A 22 1.99 10.93 20.56
C LEU A 22 1.85 9.42 20.78
N ALA A 23 0.74 8.98 21.38
CA ALA A 23 0.49 7.55 21.57
C ALA A 23 0.31 6.80 20.23
N ARG A 24 -0.28 7.44 19.21
CA ARG A 24 -0.36 6.88 17.84
C ARG A 24 1.02 6.81 17.18
N GLU A 25 1.84 7.85 17.33
CA GLU A 25 3.21 7.89 16.83
C GLU A 25 4.05 6.75 17.43
N GLU A 26 4.02 6.58 18.74
CA GLU A 26 4.74 5.50 19.44
C GLU A 26 4.26 4.11 18.98
N ARG A 27 2.94 3.91 18.83
CA ARG A 27 2.40 2.65 18.27
C ARG A 27 2.88 2.40 16.85
N HIS A 28 2.95 3.44 16.03
CA HIS A 28 3.45 3.35 14.65
C HIS A 28 4.92 2.97 14.62
N GLN A 29 5.75 3.61 15.46
CA GLN A 29 7.18 3.29 15.58
C GLN A 29 7.40 1.83 16.01
N ARG A 30 6.73 1.37 17.06
CA ARG A 30 6.79 -0.04 17.49
C ARG A 30 6.35 -1.01 16.40
N ALA A 31 5.34 -0.66 15.61
CA ALA A 31 4.90 -1.47 14.48
C ALA A 31 5.95 -1.52 13.35
N GLU A 32 6.62 -0.40 13.06
CA GLU A 32 7.67 -0.34 12.04
C GLU A 32 8.93 -1.09 12.48
N GLU A 33 9.39 -0.91 13.72
CA GLU A 33 10.50 -1.67 14.29
C GLU A 33 10.27 -3.18 14.21
N ARG A 34 9.03 -3.61 14.49
CA ARG A 34 8.61 -5.00 14.37
C ARG A 34 8.67 -5.49 12.92
N ARG A 35 8.16 -4.71 11.96
CA ARG A 35 8.26 -5.03 10.53
C ARG A 35 9.72 -5.13 10.07
N GLN A 36 10.57 -4.23 10.53
CA GLN A 36 12.01 -4.28 10.23
C GLN A 36 12.68 -5.50 10.85
N ARG A 37 12.34 -5.85 12.09
CA ARG A 37 12.80 -7.08 12.73
C ARG A 37 12.44 -8.31 11.90
N TRP A 38 11.17 -8.44 11.50
CA TRP A 38 10.73 -9.54 10.64
C TRP A 38 11.48 -9.63 9.32
N ARG A 39 11.83 -8.49 8.71
CA ARG A 39 12.67 -8.47 7.49
C ARG A 39 14.09 -8.97 7.78
N ARG A 40 14.72 -8.49 8.84
CA ARG A 40 16.09 -8.90 9.22
C ARG A 40 16.17 -10.38 9.58
N GLU A 41 15.15 -10.90 10.24
CA GLU A 41 15.08 -12.30 10.68
C GLU A 41 14.51 -13.24 9.59
N GLY A 42 14.09 -12.71 8.44
CA GLY A 42 13.50 -13.52 7.37
C GLY A 42 12.18 -14.18 7.76
N THR A 43 11.41 -13.57 8.66
CA THR A 43 10.13 -14.13 9.17
C THR A 43 9.03 -14.13 8.10
N TYR A 44 9.10 -13.22 7.13
CA TYR A 44 8.19 -13.21 5.99
C TYR A 44 8.40 -14.44 5.11
N LEU A 45 7.30 -15.06 4.71
CA LEU A 45 7.30 -16.11 3.69
C LEU A 45 7.20 -15.50 2.30
N SER A 46 7.84 -16.13 1.32
CA SER A 46 7.53 -15.89 -0.09
C SER A 46 6.15 -16.46 -0.44
N TRP A 47 5.58 -16.03 -1.56
CA TRP A 47 4.31 -16.57 -2.03
C TRP A 47 4.39 -18.08 -2.32
N GLU A 48 5.52 -18.53 -2.87
CA GLU A 48 5.79 -19.94 -3.15
C GLU A 48 5.87 -20.77 -1.87
N GLU A 49 6.58 -20.27 -0.85
CA GLU A 49 6.68 -20.92 0.46
C GLU A 49 5.32 -21.01 1.15
N TYR A 50 4.55 -19.91 1.15
CA TYR A 50 3.19 -19.89 1.68
C TYR A 50 2.30 -20.92 0.98
N LYS A 51 2.32 -20.95 -0.36
CA LYS A 51 1.54 -21.91 -1.15
C LYS A 51 1.99 -23.36 -0.94
N ALA A 52 3.27 -23.59 -0.70
CA ALA A 52 3.81 -24.90 -0.35
C ALA A 52 3.42 -25.36 1.07
N GLY A 53 2.72 -24.52 1.85
CA GLY A 53 2.27 -24.85 3.20
C GLY A 53 3.37 -24.75 4.25
N VAL A 54 4.44 -24.00 3.97
CA VAL A 54 5.50 -23.75 4.95
C VAL A 54 4.86 -23.10 6.20
N PRO A 55 5.11 -23.63 7.41
CA PRO A 55 4.57 -23.04 8.63
C PRO A 55 5.05 -21.60 8.85
N CYS A 56 4.28 -20.84 9.63
CA CYS A 56 4.66 -19.50 10.03
C CYS A 56 6.02 -19.51 10.74
N ARG A 57 7.00 -18.76 10.24
CA ARG A 57 8.33 -18.65 10.88
C ARG A 57 8.30 -17.93 12.22
N GLY A 58 7.25 -17.16 12.50
CA GLY A 58 7.09 -16.44 13.76
C GLY A 58 6.67 -17.33 14.93
N CYS A 59 5.80 -18.32 14.70
CA CYS A 59 5.24 -19.17 15.76
C CYS A 59 5.35 -20.68 15.50
N GLY A 60 5.83 -21.09 14.34
CA GLY A 60 5.92 -22.49 13.91
C GLY A 60 4.60 -23.14 13.52
N GLN A 61 3.46 -22.44 13.65
CA GLN A 61 2.15 -23.00 13.38
C GLN A 61 1.79 -22.97 11.89
N PRO A 62 0.95 -23.90 11.39
CA PRO A 62 0.52 -23.89 10.01
C PRO A 62 -0.28 -22.63 9.67
N LEU A 63 -0.10 -22.15 8.43
CA LEU A 63 -0.84 -21.03 7.85
C LEU A 63 -1.98 -21.48 6.93
N LEU A 64 -1.82 -22.66 6.34
CA LEU A 64 -2.84 -23.31 5.53
C LEU A 64 -3.40 -24.49 6.31
N GLY A 65 -4.72 -24.54 6.43
CA GLY A 65 -5.43 -25.65 7.04
C GLY A 65 -6.11 -26.54 5.99
N HIS A 66 -6.59 -27.67 6.47
CA HIS A 66 -7.44 -28.62 5.76
C HIS A 66 -8.88 -28.56 6.30
N ALA A 67 -9.19 -27.52 7.09
CA ALA A 67 -10.53 -27.30 7.62
C ALA A 67 -11.39 -26.59 6.56
N SER A 68 -12.63 -27.03 6.41
CA SER A 68 -13.66 -26.22 5.75
C SER A 68 -13.87 -24.91 6.52
N ASP A 69 -14.33 -23.87 5.83
CA ASP A 69 -14.73 -22.63 6.51
C ASP A 69 -15.67 -22.94 7.68
N ARG A 70 -15.33 -22.42 8.86
CA ARG A 70 -16.06 -22.73 10.09
C ARG A 70 -17.48 -22.16 10.03
N PRO A 71 -18.50 -22.92 10.43
CA PRO A 71 -19.85 -22.39 10.53
C PRO A 71 -19.91 -21.28 11.59
N PRO A 72 -20.87 -20.34 11.51
CA PRO A 72 -21.12 -19.36 12.55
C PRO A 72 -21.31 -20.03 13.92
N GLN A 73 -20.93 -19.35 15.02
CA GLN A 73 -20.95 -19.95 16.37
C GLN A 73 -22.30 -20.58 16.76
N SER A 74 -23.40 -19.98 16.30
CA SER A 74 -24.77 -20.44 16.54
C SER A 74 -25.13 -21.76 15.84
N ARG A 75 -24.33 -22.18 14.85
CA ARG A 75 -24.52 -23.41 14.05
C ARG A 75 -23.40 -24.43 14.27
N MET A 76 -22.44 -24.15 15.16
CA MET A 76 -21.41 -25.12 15.51
C MET A 76 -22.02 -26.29 16.29
N THR A 77 -21.51 -27.48 16.05
CA THR A 77 -21.71 -28.64 16.91
C THR A 77 -20.95 -28.48 18.23
N ASP A 78 -21.26 -29.30 19.24
CA ASP A 78 -20.52 -29.29 20.51
C ASP A 78 -19.04 -29.62 20.30
N ARG A 79 -18.74 -30.56 19.41
CA ARG A 79 -17.38 -30.92 19.05
C ARG A 79 -16.61 -29.75 18.43
N GLU A 80 -17.21 -29.04 17.48
CA GLU A 80 -16.56 -27.87 16.84
C GLU A 80 -16.35 -26.72 17.84
N ARG A 81 -17.25 -26.56 18.82
CA ARG A 81 -17.06 -25.60 19.91
C ARG A 81 -15.87 -25.99 20.79
N GLU A 82 -15.77 -27.26 21.18
CA GLU A 82 -14.67 -27.76 21.99
C GLU A 82 -13.32 -27.61 21.28
N GLU A 83 -13.24 -27.94 19.99
CA GLU A 83 -12.03 -27.75 19.17
C GLU A 83 -11.61 -26.26 19.14
N ARG A 84 -12.57 -25.35 18.95
CA ARG A 84 -12.29 -23.90 18.97
C ARG A 84 -11.84 -23.41 20.34
N ASP A 85 -12.47 -23.85 21.41
CA ASP A 85 -12.13 -23.42 22.76
C ASP A 85 -10.74 -23.94 23.18
N ASN A 86 -10.36 -25.14 22.71
CA ASN A 86 -9.02 -25.68 22.86
C ASN A 86 -7.96 -24.84 22.11
N GLU A 87 -8.25 -24.38 20.89
CA GLU A 87 -7.35 -23.50 20.15
C GLU A 87 -7.20 -22.12 20.79
N GLU A 88 -8.30 -21.54 21.28
CA GLU A 88 -8.27 -20.29 22.03
C GLU A 88 -7.41 -20.46 23.29
N LYS A 89 -7.57 -21.57 24.00
CA LYS A 89 -6.75 -21.89 25.18
C LYS A 89 -5.27 -22.00 24.82
N GLN A 90 -4.92 -22.72 23.75
CA GLN A 90 -3.53 -22.82 23.29
C GLN A 90 -2.95 -21.46 22.87
N PHE A 91 -3.76 -20.60 22.23
CA PHE A 91 -3.35 -19.24 21.91
C PHE A 91 -3.10 -18.43 23.19
N GLN A 92 -4.03 -18.50 24.16
CA GLN A 92 -3.93 -17.82 25.45
C GLN A 92 -2.74 -18.31 26.29
N GLU A 93 -2.39 -19.59 26.24
CA GLU A 93 -1.19 -20.14 26.90
C GLU A 93 0.10 -19.53 26.33
N ARG A 94 0.15 -19.27 25.02
CA ARG A 94 1.31 -18.66 24.34
C ARG A 94 1.32 -17.13 24.39
N HIS A 95 0.15 -16.50 24.47
CA HIS A 95 -0.05 -15.07 24.24
C HIS A 95 -0.93 -14.39 25.30
N GLY A 96 -1.10 -14.97 26.49
CA GLY A 96 -2.06 -14.47 27.47
C GLY A 96 -1.76 -13.08 28.04
N GLU A 97 -0.49 -12.68 28.04
CA GLU A 97 -0.03 -11.33 28.38
C GLU A 97 0.22 -10.46 27.12
N CYS A 98 -0.02 -11.01 25.93
CA CYS A 98 0.16 -10.29 24.68
C CYS A 98 -1.08 -9.45 24.38
N HIS A 99 -0.95 -8.13 24.47
CA HIS A 99 -2.03 -7.18 24.15
C HIS A 99 -2.11 -6.82 22.65
N GLU A 100 -1.43 -7.57 21.79
CA GLU A 100 -1.45 -7.37 20.36
C GLU A 100 -2.65 -8.09 19.73
N GLY A 101 -3.11 -7.59 18.59
CA GLY A 101 -4.25 -8.21 17.92
C GLY A 101 -3.93 -9.62 17.37
N ARG A 102 -4.97 -10.26 16.84
CA ARG A 102 -4.90 -11.59 16.25
C ARG A 102 -5.44 -11.61 14.82
N TRP A 103 -4.96 -12.56 14.01
CA TRP A 103 -5.44 -12.81 12.67
C TRP A 103 -5.48 -14.31 12.38
N LEU A 104 -6.24 -14.68 11.35
CA LEU A 104 -6.38 -16.05 10.88
C LEU A 104 -6.53 -16.06 9.36
N VAL A 105 -6.23 -17.20 8.75
CA VAL A 105 -6.50 -17.46 7.33
C VAL A 105 -7.79 -18.26 7.22
N SER A 106 -8.69 -17.89 6.30
CA SER A 106 -9.89 -18.69 6.02
C SER A 106 -9.50 -20.13 5.65
N GLY A 107 -10.26 -21.11 6.15
CA GLY A 107 -9.91 -22.53 6.07
C GLY A 107 -8.74 -23.00 6.97
N CYS A 108 -8.11 -22.10 7.73
CA CYS A 108 -7.12 -22.46 8.75
C CYS A 108 -7.66 -22.17 10.16
N PRO A 109 -7.71 -23.19 11.04
CA PRO A 109 -8.23 -22.99 12.39
C PRO A 109 -7.25 -22.23 13.30
N VAL A 110 -5.96 -22.20 12.95
CA VAL A 110 -4.92 -21.61 13.79
C VAL A 110 -5.00 -20.09 13.81
N VAL A 111 -5.03 -19.54 15.03
CA VAL A 111 -4.93 -18.11 15.30
C VAL A 111 -3.45 -17.69 15.40
N HIS A 112 -3.11 -16.62 14.69
CA HIS A 112 -1.77 -16.01 14.67
C HIS A 112 -1.80 -14.64 15.36
N CYS A 113 -0.71 -14.28 16.03
CA CYS A 113 -0.57 -13.01 16.74
C CYS A 113 0.12 -11.96 15.85
N PHE A 114 -0.40 -10.73 15.79
CA PHE A 114 0.25 -9.63 15.04
C PHE A 114 1.63 -9.22 15.62
N ALA A 115 1.99 -9.71 16.82
CA ALA A 115 3.29 -9.43 17.43
C ALA A 115 4.43 -10.27 16.84
N CYS A 116 4.18 -11.56 16.62
CA CYS A 116 5.20 -12.53 16.19
C CYS A 116 4.99 -13.00 14.75
N CYS A 117 3.74 -13.06 14.26
CA CYS A 117 3.41 -13.62 12.97
C CYS A 117 3.10 -12.50 11.95
N PRO A 118 3.95 -12.32 10.91
CA PRO A 118 3.60 -11.47 9.79
C PRO A 118 2.42 -12.07 9.01
N THR A 119 1.53 -11.22 8.51
CA THR A 119 0.44 -11.66 7.62
C THR A 119 0.99 -12.35 6.38
N PRO A 120 0.26 -13.33 5.81
CA PRO A 120 0.73 -14.08 4.66
C PRO A 120 0.95 -13.16 3.46
N PRO A 121 1.91 -13.49 2.57
CA PRO A 121 2.12 -12.75 1.35
C PRO A 121 0.87 -12.80 0.46
N MET A 122 0.60 -11.71 -0.26
CA MET A 122 -0.43 -11.68 -1.28
C MET A 122 0.05 -12.41 -2.55
N GLY A 123 -0.89 -13.05 -3.26
CA GLY A 123 -0.58 -13.69 -4.54
C GLY A 123 -0.16 -12.68 -5.59
N PRO A 124 0.80 -12.99 -6.50
CA PRO A 124 1.34 -12.03 -7.45
C PRO A 124 0.28 -11.43 -8.38
N LYS A 125 -0.68 -12.25 -8.84
CA LYS A 125 -1.83 -11.76 -9.63
C LYS A 125 -2.72 -10.81 -8.85
N GLN A 126 -2.96 -11.11 -7.57
CA GLN A 126 -3.77 -10.27 -6.69
C GLN A 126 -3.07 -8.94 -6.41
N ALA A 127 -1.76 -8.99 -6.14
CA ALA A 127 -0.93 -7.80 -5.97
C ALA A 127 -0.94 -6.91 -7.22
N GLU A 128 -0.85 -7.51 -8.42
CA GLU A 128 -0.94 -6.80 -9.69
C GLU A 128 -2.32 -6.17 -9.92
N GLN A 129 -3.40 -6.91 -9.63
CA GLN A 129 -4.78 -6.40 -9.73
C GLN A 129 -5.02 -5.22 -8.77
N LEU A 130 -4.56 -5.33 -7.53
CA LEU A 130 -4.65 -4.24 -6.56
C LEU A 130 -3.81 -3.04 -6.99
N ALA A 131 -2.61 -3.26 -7.52
CA ALA A 131 -1.78 -2.19 -8.07
C ALA A 131 -2.50 -1.46 -9.21
N LYS A 132 -3.17 -2.17 -10.12
CA LYS A 132 -4.00 -1.54 -11.17
C LYS A 132 -5.08 -0.68 -10.53
N ILE A 133 -5.89 -1.21 -9.62
CA ILE A 133 -6.98 -0.45 -8.99
C ILE A 133 -6.45 0.83 -8.29
N LEU A 134 -5.36 0.72 -7.54
CA LEU A 134 -4.82 1.83 -6.75
C LEU A 134 -4.14 2.91 -7.61
N PHE A 135 -3.51 2.51 -8.72
CA PHE A 135 -2.69 3.41 -9.55
C PHE A 135 -3.28 3.75 -10.93
N SER A 136 -4.39 3.12 -11.36
CA SER A 136 -5.01 3.36 -12.66
C SER A 136 -5.77 4.69 -12.75
N SER A 137 -6.15 5.31 -11.65
CA SER A 137 -6.89 6.58 -11.65
C SER A 137 -5.98 7.77 -11.30
N ARG A 138 -5.26 8.28 -12.29
CA ARG A 138 -4.64 9.62 -12.25
C ARG A 138 -5.31 10.56 -13.26
N SER A 139 -6.64 10.48 -13.38
CA SER A 139 -7.40 11.40 -14.24
C SER A 139 -7.60 12.74 -13.54
N GLU A 140 -7.73 13.81 -14.33
CA GLU A 140 -8.11 15.14 -13.85
C GLU A 140 -9.44 15.12 -13.08
N ASP A 141 -10.34 14.21 -13.42
CA ASP A 141 -11.61 14.04 -12.70
C ASP A 141 -11.41 13.60 -11.24
N ARG A 142 -10.38 12.80 -10.95
CA ARG A 142 -10.07 12.40 -9.57
C ARG A 142 -9.61 13.60 -8.72
N LYS A 143 -8.99 14.63 -9.32
CA LYS A 143 -8.59 15.82 -8.56
C LYS A 143 -9.80 16.59 -8.03
N LYS A 144 -10.94 16.55 -8.73
CA LYS A 144 -12.20 17.17 -8.29
C LYS A 144 -12.82 16.46 -7.08
N GLU A 145 -12.45 15.20 -6.86
CA GLU A 145 -12.91 14.38 -5.73
C GLU A 145 -12.01 14.48 -4.50
N LEU A 146 -10.90 15.22 -4.56
CA LEU A 146 -9.94 15.36 -3.48
C LEU A 146 -10.03 16.74 -2.83
N ASP A 147 -10.02 16.75 -1.50
CA ASP A 147 -9.82 17.95 -0.70
C ASP A 147 -8.37 18.01 -0.18
N VAL A 148 -7.86 19.23 -0.03
CA VAL A 148 -6.63 19.54 0.69
C VAL A 148 -6.95 19.64 2.18
N TRP A 149 -6.14 18.96 2.97
CA TRP A 149 -6.18 18.92 4.43
C TRP A 149 -4.89 19.48 4.97
N ARG A 150 -5.01 20.46 5.87
CA ARG A 150 -3.92 21.01 6.66
C ARG A 150 -3.82 20.24 7.97
N LEU A 151 -2.66 19.64 8.22
CA LEU A 151 -2.43 18.77 9.36
C LEU A 151 -1.38 19.41 10.27
N THR A 152 -1.71 19.58 11.55
CA THR A 152 -0.73 19.93 12.58
C THR A 152 -0.20 18.65 13.21
N LEU A 153 1.12 18.50 13.23
CA LEU A 153 1.79 17.30 13.71
C LEU A 153 2.27 17.44 15.17
N THR A 154 2.69 16.34 15.79
CA THR A 154 3.29 16.33 17.14
C THR A 154 4.57 17.17 17.26
N CYS A 155 5.29 17.35 16.15
CA CYS A 155 6.45 18.25 16.02
C CYS A 155 6.08 19.71 15.73
N ASP A 156 4.80 20.06 15.82
CA ASP A 156 4.23 21.40 15.58
C ASP A 156 4.34 21.92 14.14
N HIS A 157 5.04 21.21 13.24
CA HIS A 157 4.98 21.47 11.80
C HIS A 157 3.59 21.26 11.23
N VAL A 158 3.27 22.07 10.23
CA VAL A 158 2.00 22.05 9.52
C VAL A 158 2.25 21.59 8.09
N ILE A 159 1.61 20.50 7.70
CA ILE A 159 1.78 19.94 6.36
C ILE A 159 0.43 19.84 5.64
N GLU A 160 0.48 19.83 4.32
CA GLU A 160 -0.70 19.62 3.48
C GLU A 160 -0.73 18.19 2.92
N ARG A 161 -1.93 17.59 2.95
CA ARG A 161 -2.22 16.25 2.41
C ARG A 161 -3.54 16.28 1.66
N THR A 162 -3.68 15.41 0.69
CA THR A 162 -4.92 15.27 -0.09
C THR A 162 -5.67 14.02 0.34
N GLN A 163 -6.99 14.13 0.51
CA GLN A 163 -7.86 12.98 0.78
C GLN A 163 -9.19 13.18 0.06
N HIS A 164 -9.87 12.09 -0.29
CA HIS A 164 -11.19 12.14 -0.90
C HIS A 164 -12.18 12.96 -0.04
N ASN A 165 -12.94 13.83 -0.69
CA ASN A 165 -13.84 14.81 -0.08
C ASN A 165 -15.02 14.19 0.70
N SER A 166 -15.32 12.90 0.47
CA SER A 166 -16.31 12.14 1.25
C SER A 166 -15.91 11.90 2.71
N HIS A 167 -14.66 12.14 3.08
CA HIS A 167 -14.20 12.01 4.46
C HIS A 167 -14.54 13.26 5.27
N SER A 168 -15.19 13.06 6.43
CA SER A 168 -15.47 14.13 7.38
C SER A 168 -14.26 14.52 8.25
N SER A 169 -13.21 13.70 8.26
CA SER A 169 -11.96 13.92 9.00
C SER A 169 -10.80 13.23 8.29
N TYR A 170 -9.57 13.69 8.57
CA TYR A 170 -8.39 13.07 8.00
C TYR A 170 -8.19 11.65 8.56
N SER A 171 -8.09 10.64 7.68
CA SER A 171 -8.14 9.23 8.11
C SER A 171 -6.84 8.72 8.75
N MET A 172 -5.69 9.29 8.40
CA MET A 172 -4.41 8.82 8.92
C MET A 172 -4.03 9.51 10.22
N GLY A 173 -3.73 8.73 11.26
CA GLY A 173 -3.33 9.23 12.57
C GLY A 173 -1.83 9.55 12.70
N VAL A 174 -1.01 9.10 11.75
CA VAL A 174 0.44 9.31 11.68
C VAL A 174 0.81 9.56 10.22
N THR A 175 1.74 10.48 9.97
CA THR A 175 2.21 10.80 8.62
C THR A 175 3.66 11.29 8.67
N ARG A 176 4.40 11.14 7.57
CA ARG A 176 5.77 11.64 7.46
C ARG A 176 5.76 13.16 7.36
N CYS A 177 6.44 13.82 8.29
CA CYS A 177 6.69 15.26 8.26
C CYS A 177 7.73 15.56 7.17
N SER A 178 7.48 16.56 6.31
CA SER A 178 8.44 16.99 5.28
C SER A 178 9.63 17.74 5.85
N GLU A 179 9.48 18.38 7.01
CA GLU A 179 10.55 19.17 7.64
C GLU A 179 11.47 18.31 8.52
N CYS A 180 10.91 17.38 9.29
CA CYS A 180 11.70 16.47 10.14
C CYS A 180 12.06 15.14 9.49
N GLU A 181 11.49 14.83 8.33
CA GLU A 181 11.59 13.53 7.65
C GLU A 181 11.27 12.30 8.52
N THR A 182 10.50 12.49 9.59
CA THR A 182 10.13 11.45 10.56
C THR A 182 8.62 11.28 10.58
N ASP A 183 8.15 10.09 10.90
CA ASP A 183 6.73 9.81 11.09
C ASP A 183 6.24 10.45 12.40
N ARG A 184 5.23 11.32 12.28
CA ARG A 184 4.69 12.13 13.36
C ARG A 184 3.20 11.93 13.50
N GLY A 185 2.70 11.93 14.73
CA GLY A 185 1.28 11.87 15.01
C GLY A 185 0.53 13.12 14.53
N VAL A 186 -0.68 12.95 14.00
CA VAL A 186 -1.57 14.06 13.62
C VAL A 186 -2.32 14.54 14.87
N VAL A 187 -2.08 15.79 15.26
CA VAL A 187 -2.70 16.45 16.43
C VAL A 187 -4.05 17.05 16.05
N SER A 188 -4.11 17.75 14.92
CA SER A 188 -5.34 18.31 14.37
C SER A 188 -5.33 18.26 12.85
N SER A 189 -6.52 18.21 12.27
CA SER A 189 -6.73 18.22 10.83
C SER A 189 -7.82 19.23 10.49
N GLU A 190 -7.51 20.13 9.55
CA GLU A 190 -8.44 21.13 9.03
C GLU A 190 -8.59 20.92 7.53
N ARG A 191 -9.84 20.87 7.05
CA ARG A 191 -10.13 20.79 5.62
C ARG A 191 -10.04 22.19 5.02
N VAL A 192 -9.15 22.37 4.06
CA VAL A 192 -8.93 23.66 3.38
C VAL A 192 -9.94 23.85 2.25
N GLY A 193 -10.21 22.80 1.46
CA GLY A 193 -11.12 22.85 0.33
C GLY A 193 -10.68 21.96 -0.83
N PRO A 194 -11.37 22.03 -1.98
CA PRO A 194 -11.08 21.18 -3.14
C PRO A 194 -9.68 21.40 -3.71
N LEU A 195 -9.03 20.33 -4.15
CA LEU A 195 -7.70 20.39 -4.77
C LEU A 195 -7.72 21.14 -6.10
N CYS A 196 -8.82 21.09 -6.86
CA CYS A 196 -8.96 21.77 -8.15
C CYS A 196 -8.98 23.31 -8.04
N ASP A 197 -9.28 23.85 -6.87
CA ASP A 197 -9.41 25.29 -6.64
C ASP A 197 -8.10 25.92 -6.17
N GLN A 198 -7.08 25.10 -5.90
CA GLN A 198 -5.75 25.60 -5.55
C GLN A 198 -4.90 25.75 -6.82
N GLU A 199 -4.43 26.98 -7.08
CA GLU A 199 -3.33 27.26 -8.01
C GLU A 199 -2.02 26.67 -7.42
N VAL A 200 -1.89 25.34 -7.44
CA VAL A 200 -0.70 24.68 -6.90
C VAL A 200 0.42 24.81 -7.92
N THR A 201 1.36 25.74 -7.69
CA THR A 201 2.76 25.58 -8.14
C THR A 201 3.35 24.36 -7.44
N ARG A 202 3.03 23.16 -7.94
CA ARG A 202 3.64 21.92 -7.45
C ARG A 202 4.92 21.69 -8.25
N GLU A 203 6.04 21.50 -7.56
CA GLU A 203 7.20 20.88 -8.18
C GLU A 203 6.75 19.54 -8.79
N PRO A 204 7.16 19.22 -10.03
CA PRO A 204 6.69 18.01 -10.71
C PRO A 204 7.00 16.78 -9.86
N ASP A 205 5.93 16.04 -9.50
CA ASP A 205 6.01 14.81 -8.72
C ASP A 205 7.06 13.88 -9.35
N THR A 206 8.18 13.69 -8.66
CA THR A 206 9.20 12.76 -9.12
C THR A 206 8.66 11.34 -8.92
N PRO A 207 8.56 10.52 -9.99
CA PRO A 207 8.00 9.18 -9.87
C PRO A 207 8.78 8.36 -8.82
N GLY A 208 8.07 7.60 -8.00
CA GLY A 208 8.67 6.70 -7.01
C GLY A 208 9.48 5.58 -7.68
N PRO A 209 10.31 4.82 -6.93
CA PRO A 209 11.26 3.85 -7.50
C PRO A 209 10.58 2.79 -8.38
N VAL A 210 9.43 2.26 -7.95
CA VAL A 210 8.64 1.28 -8.72
C VAL A 210 8.10 1.88 -10.01
N GLU A 211 7.68 3.14 -9.97
CA GLU A 211 7.17 3.84 -11.14
C GLU A 211 8.30 4.18 -12.12
N ARG A 212 9.49 4.53 -11.62
CA ARG A 212 10.70 4.71 -12.44
C ARG A 212 11.08 3.43 -13.15
N GLU A 213 11.06 2.29 -12.46
CA GLU A 213 11.37 0.99 -13.06
C GLU A 213 10.35 0.60 -14.13
N ARG A 214 9.05 0.81 -13.86
CA ARG A 214 7.99 0.60 -14.85
C ARG A 214 8.19 1.48 -16.09
N LEU A 215 8.43 2.79 -15.90
CA LEU A 215 8.66 3.74 -16.98
C LEU A 215 9.93 3.43 -17.76
N ALA A 216 11.00 2.96 -17.10
CA ALA A 216 12.23 2.52 -17.76
C ALA A 216 11.99 1.28 -18.62
N ALA A 217 11.22 0.30 -18.13
CA ALA A 217 10.86 -0.88 -18.90
C ALA A 217 9.97 -0.52 -20.11
N GLU A 218 9.03 0.42 -19.93
CA GLU A 218 8.17 0.92 -21.01
C GLU A 218 8.96 1.68 -22.07
N LEU A 219 9.90 2.55 -21.64
CA LEU A 219 10.82 3.27 -22.54
C LEU A 219 11.69 2.29 -23.33
N ALA A 220 12.30 1.30 -22.68
CA ALA A 220 13.12 0.30 -23.36
C ALA A 220 12.32 -0.50 -24.41
N SER A 221 11.06 -0.83 -24.10
CA SER A 221 10.15 -1.49 -25.04
C SER A 221 9.81 -0.58 -26.23
N ALA A 222 9.52 0.70 -25.99
CA ALA A 222 9.23 1.68 -27.02
C ALA A 222 10.43 1.93 -27.95
N GLU A 223 11.64 2.06 -27.40
CA GLU A 223 12.89 2.21 -28.15
C GLU A 223 13.18 0.97 -29.01
N ALA A 224 12.99 -0.23 -28.47
CA ALA A 224 13.13 -1.46 -29.23
C ALA A 224 12.14 -1.54 -30.40
N LYS A 225 10.90 -1.07 -30.19
CA LYS A 225 9.88 -0.98 -31.24
C LYS A 225 10.24 0.04 -32.30
N LEU A 226 10.72 1.23 -31.92
CA LEU A 226 11.19 2.27 -32.84
C LEU A 226 12.35 1.75 -33.70
N LYS A 227 13.34 1.08 -33.09
CA LYS A 227 14.48 0.50 -33.82
C LYS A 227 14.05 -0.56 -34.84
N ARG A 228 13.05 -1.39 -34.50
CA ARG A 228 12.46 -2.34 -35.46
C ARG A 228 11.77 -1.62 -36.62
N GLN A 229 11.00 -0.57 -36.34
CA GLN A 229 10.33 0.23 -37.37
C GLN A 229 11.33 0.92 -38.30
N GLN A 230 12.41 1.50 -37.76
CA GLN A 230 13.46 2.13 -38.56
C GLN A 230 14.16 1.13 -39.50
N ARG A 231 14.47 -0.08 -39.00
CA ARG A 231 15.04 -1.15 -39.84
C ARG A 231 14.10 -1.56 -40.96
N ASN A 232 12.82 -1.71 -40.66
CA ASN A 232 11.81 -2.03 -41.66
C ASN A 232 11.66 -0.92 -42.71
N ALA A 233 11.67 0.35 -42.27
CA ALA A 233 11.63 1.50 -43.17
C ALA A 233 12.84 1.53 -44.12
N ALA A 234 14.06 1.31 -43.59
CA ALA A 234 15.28 1.24 -44.39
C ALA A 234 15.24 0.09 -45.42
N ALA A 235 14.74 -1.09 -45.02
CA ALA A 235 14.57 -2.22 -45.94
C ALA A 235 13.56 -1.92 -47.07
N THR A 236 12.45 -1.26 -46.73
CA THR A 236 11.47 -0.81 -47.74
C THR A 236 12.05 0.23 -48.69
N GLN A 237 12.84 1.18 -48.17
CA GLN A 237 13.53 2.18 -49.00
C GLN A 237 14.50 1.52 -49.99
N GLY A 238 15.30 0.55 -49.54
CA GLY A 238 16.20 -0.20 -50.42
C GLY A 238 15.47 -0.93 -51.56
N ARG A 239 14.28 -1.50 -51.28
CA ARG A 239 13.43 -2.11 -52.33
C ARG A 239 12.90 -1.08 -53.33
N ILE A 240 12.50 0.11 -52.85
CA ILE A 240 12.06 1.20 -53.73
C ILE A 240 13.20 1.60 -54.67
N ASP A 241 14.41 1.73 -54.15
CA ASP A 241 15.58 2.14 -54.94
C ASP A 241 15.99 1.05 -55.95
N GLU A 242 15.91 -0.23 -55.58
CA GLU A 242 16.11 -1.35 -56.50
C GLU A 242 15.08 -1.35 -57.64
N ILE A 243 13.79 -1.15 -57.33
CA ILE A 243 12.72 -1.05 -58.32
C ILE A 243 12.97 0.14 -59.25
N ARG A 244 13.36 1.30 -58.71
CA ARG A 244 13.72 2.49 -59.51
C ARG A 244 14.87 2.21 -60.46
N ALA A 245 15.93 1.56 -59.99
CA ALA A 245 17.08 1.20 -60.82
C ALA A 245 16.71 0.23 -61.96
N LYS A 246 15.82 -0.75 -61.68
CA LYS A 246 15.31 -1.66 -62.71
C LYS A 246 14.46 -0.95 -63.78
N LEU A 247 13.67 0.04 -63.37
CA LEU A 247 12.87 0.85 -64.29
C LEU A 247 13.75 1.72 -65.20
N THR A 248 14.81 2.33 -64.67
CA THR A 248 15.73 3.15 -65.46
C THR A 248 16.60 2.33 -66.40
N ALA A 249 17.07 1.15 -65.99
CA ALA A 249 17.85 0.25 -66.87
C ALA A 249 17.03 -0.26 -68.07
N ARG A 250 15.78 -0.69 -67.84
CA ARG A 250 14.88 -1.11 -68.92
C ARG A 250 14.54 -0.01 -69.94
N ALA A 251 14.56 1.25 -69.52
CA ALA A 251 14.34 2.38 -70.43
C ALA A 251 15.52 2.63 -71.38
N ASN A 252 16.74 2.20 -71.00
CA ASN A 252 17.95 2.39 -71.81
C ASN A 252 18.24 1.21 -72.76
N ASP A 253 17.73 0.00 -72.49
CA ASP A 253 17.93 -1.18 -73.32
C ASP A 253 16.86 -1.35 -74.43
N GLY A 254 15.90 -0.41 -74.54
CA GLY A 254 14.76 -0.48 -75.46
C GLY A 254 14.73 0.59 -76.56
N GLY A 255 15.83 1.32 -76.78
CA GLY A 255 16.02 2.29 -77.87
C GLY A 255 17.07 1.82 -78.85
#